data_AF-A0A3D2RM19-F1
#
_entry.id   AF-A0A3D2RM19-F1
#
_cell.length_a   1.000
_cell.length_b   1.000
_cell.length_c   1.000
_cell.angle_alpha   90.00
_cell.angle_beta   90.00
_cell.angle_gamma   90.00
#
_symmetry.space_group_name_H-M   'P 1'
#
loop_
_entity.id
_entity.type
_entity.pdbx_description
1 polymer ?
#
loop_
_entity_poly.entity_id
_entity_poly.type
_entity_poly.pdbx_seq_one_letter_code
_entity_poly.pdbx_strand_id
1 'polypeptide(L)'
;MRAVGPKLIGTASAGYFLGNTLGTSLGNLISGPIADQQGYAALGSLALAGSGILVLGGLIGLPHVQGSPAQSPSPDAEKSTRLIWRRDVLLLLGIRYLPTCYWGAVTLVLPVLIYRATGSNTAVTTFSALSLGIAACFQLLTGRICDRHGRWGPILIAAAIETISAIGLALWHNSVTGLYIWGIVAAASAWSLSTTMPGLIQLIAKEEEKGKLVGTAHFVWSAGMLTGNLGGGWLVDWSPDMPFYMGGVFCLAAWLCGFGLWKGRAT
;
A
#
# COMPACT_ATOMS: atom_id res chain seq x y z
N MET A 1 -24.04 11.11 -4.56
CA MET A 1 -23.15 12.27 -4.36
C MET A 1 -21.74 11.90 -4.79
N ARG A 2 -21.18 12.50 -5.85
CA ARG A 2 -19.75 12.38 -6.16
C ARG A 2 -19.05 13.54 -5.43
N ALA A 3 -18.46 13.27 -4.27
CA ALA A 3 -17.77 14.30 -3.47
C ALA A 3 -16.59 14.96 -4.20
N VAL A 4 -16.10 14.35 -5.29
CA VAL A 4 -15.00 14.86 -6.13
C VAL A 4 -15.32 14.59 -7.60
N GLY A 5 -15.00 15.55 -8.48
CA GLY A 5 -15.16 15.41 -9.93
C GLY A 5 -14.28 14.30 -10.52
N PRO A 6 -14.70 13.58 -11.58
CA PRO A 6 -13.95 12.46 -12.15
C PRO A 6 -12.50 12.77 -12.57
N LYS A 7 -12.21 14.05 -12.88
CA LYS A 7 -10.88 14.54 -13.28
C LYS A 7 -9.89 14.71 -12.11
N LEU A 8 -10.32 14.59 -10.86
CA LEU A 8 -9.52 14.85 -9.67
C LEU A 8 -9.42 13.63 -8.73
N ILE A 9 -9.85 12.46 -9.19
CA ILE A 9 -9.89 11.25 -8.37
C ILE A 9 -8.47 10.82 -7.97
N GLY A 10 -7.48 10.96 -8.84
CA GLY A 10 -6.09 10.63 -8.53
C GLY A 10 -5.54 11.49 -7.40
N THR A 11 -5.71 12.80 -7.49
CA THR A 11 -5.30 13.76 -6.47
C THR A 11 -6.04 13.56 -5.15
N ALA A 12 -7.36 13.31 -5.19
CA ALA A 12 -8.14 13.02 -3.99
C ALA A 12 -7.72 11.71 -3.31
N SER A 13 -7.45 10.66 -4.10
CA SER A 13 -6.95 9.38 -3.59
C SER A 13 -5.58 9.55 -2.95
N ALA A 14 -4.70 10.35 -3.56
CA ALA A 14 -3.40 10.69 -2.97
C ALA A 14 -3.56 11.42 -1.63
N GLY A 15 -4.45 12.42 -1.56
CA GLY A 15 -4.75 13.15 -0.33
C GLY A 15 -5.26 12.24 0.80
N TYR A 16 -6.11 11.26 0.48
CA TYR A 16 -6.61 10.28 1.45
C TYR A 16 -5.48 9.44 2.08
N PHE A 17 -4.56 8.92 1.26
CA PHE A 17 -3.43 8.12 1.77
C PHE A 17 -2.36 8.96 2.46
N LEU A 18 -2.26 10.25 2.11
CA LEU A 18 -1.22 11.15 2.63
C LEU A 18 -1.26 11.28 4.16
N GLY A 19 -2.46 11.42 4.73
CA GLY A 19 -2.62 11.58 6.18
C GLY A 19 -2.05 10.41 6.97
N ASN A 20 -2.36 9.18 6.54
CA ASN A 20 -1.80 7.98 7.15
C ASN A 20 -0.28 7.89 6.92
N THR A 21 0.16 8.10 5.68
CA THR A 21 1.58 7.94 5.30
C THR A 21 2.49 8.93 6.04
N LEU A 22 2.12 10.22 6.07
CA LEU A 22 2.87 11.26 6.79
C LEU A 22 2.76 11.09 8.31
N GLY A 23 1.58 10.74 8.83
CA GLY A 23 1.41 10.47 10.26
C GLY A 23 2.31 9.35 10.74
N THR A 24 2.34 8.22 10.02
CA THR A 24 3.24 7.10 10.31
C THR A 24 4.71 7.49 10.14
N SER A 25 5.05 8.27 9.11
CA SER A 25 6.41 8.79 8.91
C SER A 25 6.91 9.60 10.11
N LEU A 26 6.10 10.56 10.59
CA LEU A 26 6.44 11.39 11.74
C LEU A 26 6.50 10.57 13.03
N GLY A 27 5.57 9.64 13.24
CA GLY A 27 5.60 8.72 14.38
C GLY A 27 6.88 7.88 14.42
N ASN A 28 7.34 7.40 13.26
CA ASN A 28 8.57 6.62 13.14
C ASN A 28 9.82 7.44 13.52
N LEU A 29 9.91 8.72 13.14
CA LEU A 29 11.04 9.59 13.52
C LEU A 29 11.21 9.71 15.04
N ILE A 30 10.11 9.72 15.78
CA ILE A 30 10.11 9.90 17.23
C ILE A 30 10.26 8.55 17.96
N SER A 31 9.68 7.48 17.42
CA SER A 31 9.60 6.18 18.10
C SER A 31 10.95 5.50 18.36
N GLY A 32 11.89 5.57 17.41
CA GLY A 32 13.19 4.87 17.49
C GLY A 32 14.07 5.37 18.64
N PRO A 33 14.37 6.69 18.72
CA PRO A 33 15.16 7.25 19.82
C PRO A 33 14.55 6.98 21.20
N ILE A 34 13.22 7.01 21.31
CA ILE A 34 12.52 6.71 22.56
C ILE A 34 12.65 5.22 22.92
N ALA A 35 12.49 4.32 21.95
CA ALA A 35 12.66 2.90 22.17
C ALA A 35 14.10 2.56 22.60
N ASP A 36 15.11 3.17 21.96
CA ASP A 36 16.53 2.93 22.26
C ASP A 36 16.95 3.50 23.63
N GLN A 37 16.45 4.69 24.02
CA GLN A 37 16.88 5.38 25.24
C GLN A 37 16.02 5.11 26.48
N GLN A 38 14.71 4.98 26.30
CA GLN A 38 13.71 4.91 27.38
C GLN A 38 12.96 3.58 27.42
N GLY A 39 13.20 2.70 26.43
CA GLY A 39 12.57 1.40 26.30
C GLY A 39 11.13 1.44 25.78
N TYR A 40 10.59 0.27 25.48
CA TYR A 40 9.27 0.12 24.87
C TYR A 40 8.10 0.54 25.76
N ALA A 41 8.27 0.55 27.09
CA ALA A 41 7.23 1.02 28.02
C ALA A 41 6.95 2.52 27.85
N ALA A 42 7.99 3.34 27.71
CA ALA A 42 7.86 4.78 27.46
C ALA A 42 7.27 5.06 26.07
N LEU A 43 7.65 4.26 25.06
CA LEU A 43 7.03 4.34 23.74
C LEU A 43 5.52 4.03 23.79
N GLY A 44 5.14 2.98 24.53
CA GLY A 44 3.75 2.57 24.69
C GLY A 44 2.89 3.62 25.39
N SER A 45 3.40 4.23 26.47
CA SER A 45 2.68 5.29 27.18
C SER A 45 2.49 6.53 26.33
N LEU A 46 3.50 6.94 25.56
CA LEU A 46 3.39 8.05 24.60
C LEU A 46 2.36 7.76 23.51
N ALA A 47 2.36 6.55 22.95
CA ALA A 47 1.41 6.14 21.93
C ALA A 47 -0.04 6.16 22.46
N LEU A 48 -0.26 5.70 23.70
CA LEU A 48 -1.56 5.75 24.37
C LEU A 48 -2.01 7.18 24.62
N ALA A 49 -1.14 8.04 25.15
CA ALA A 49 -1.46 9.44 25.40
C ALA A 49 -1.81 10.18 24.09
N GLY A 50 -1.00 10.01 23.05
CA GLY A 50 -1.24 10.61 21.74
C GLY A 50 -2.55 10.14 21.09
N SER A 51 -2.84 8.83 21.17
CA SER A 51 -4.10 8.27 20.67
C SER A 51 -5.31 8.81 21.44
N GLY A 52 -5.21 8.94 22.76
CA GLY A 52 -6.25 9.52 23.60
C GLY A 52 -6.56 10.98 23.24
N ILE A 53 -5.52 11.79 23.03
CA ILE A 53 -5.67 13.19 22.61
C ILE A 53 -6.38 13.27 21.25
N LEU A 54 -6.01 12.43 20.29
CA LEU A 54 -6.66 12.40 18.96
C LEU A 54 -8.13 11.99 19.05
N VAL A 55 -8.45 10.97 19.86
CA VAL A 55 -9.85 10.54 20.05
C VAL A 55 -10.67 11.65 20.70
N LEU A 56 -10.17 12.27 21.77
CA LEU A 56 -10.86 13.38 22.44
C LEU A 56 -11.03 14.58 21.51
N GLY A 57 -9.99 14.94 20.76
CA GLY A 57 -10.05 16.01 19.76
C GLY A 57 -11.07 15.70 18.65
N GLY A 58 -11.15 14.45 18.21
CA GLY A 58 -12.15 13.99 17.25
C GLY A 58 -13.58 14.09 17.78
N LEU A 59 -13.81 13.68 19.04
CA LEU A 59 -15.12 13.76 19.69
C LEU A 59 -15.63 15.21 19.83
N ILE A 60 -14.72 16.17 20.05
CA ILE A 60 -15.06 17.58 20.22
C ILE A 60 -15.17 18.29 18.87
N GLY A 61 -14.31 17.96 17.91
CA GLY A 61 -14.13 18.71 16.67
C GLY A 61 -14.89 18.18 15.45
N LEU A 62 -15.37 16.93 15.46
CA LEU A 62 -16.08 16.37 14.31
C LEU A 62 -17.51 16.90 14.25
N PRO A 63 -17.90 17.57 13.14
CA PRO A 63 -19.27 18.03 12.96
C PRO A 63 -20.23 16.84 12.88
N HIS A 64 -21.41 16.99 13.46
CA HIS A 64 -22.45 15.97 13.43
C HIS A 64 -23.00 15.85 12.00
N VAL A 65 -22.52 14.87 11.24
CA VAL A 65 -23.04 14.56 9.90
C VAL A 65 -24.20 13.59 10.06
N GLN A 66 -25.42 14.02 9.71
CA GLN A 66 -26.56 13.11 9.64
C GLN A 66 -26.26 12.01 8.63
N GLY A 67 -26.28 10.75 9.09
CA GLY A 67 -26.10 9.60 8.21
C GLY A 67 -27.15 9.59 7.13
N SER A 68 -26.74 9.46 5.86
CA SER A 68 -27.69 9.11 4.81
C SER A 68 -28.34 7.77 5.15
N PRO A 69 -29.67 7.61 4.99
CA PRO A 69 -30.34 6.37 5.30
C PRO A 69 -29.64 5.20 4.58
N ALA A 70 -29.40 4.12 5.32
CA ALA A 70 -28.80 2.91 4.78
C ALA A 70 -29.59 2.48 3.54
N GLN A 71 -28.91 2.45 2.38
CA GLN A 71 -29.53 1.91 1.17
C GLN A 71 -29.89 0.45 1.42
N SER A 72 -31.16 0.12 1.24
CA SER A 72 -31.66 -1.25 1.34
C SER A 72 -30.79 -2.18 0.47
N PRO A 73 -30.39 -3.36 0.98
CA PRO A 73 -29.62 -4.29 0.17
C PRO A 73 -30.39 -4.61 -1.11
N SER A 74 -29.78 -4.36 -2.27
CA SER A 74 -30.40 -4.69 -3.55
C SER A 74 -30.63 -6.22 -3.62
N PRO A 75 -31.78 -6.70 -4.10
CA PRO A 75 -32.09 -8.13 -4.17
C PRO A 75 -31.10 -8.97 -5.01
N ASP A 76 -30.26 -8.34 -5.84
CA ASP A 76 -29.32 -8.99 -6.76
C ASP A 76 -28.01 -9.52 -6.11
N ALA A 77 -28.04 -9.85 -4.82
CA ALA A 77 -26.90 -10.50 -4.12
C ALA A 77 -26.49 -11.84 -4.77
N GLU A 78 -27.37 -12.46 -5.55
CA GLU A 78 -27.14 -13.75 -6.21
C GLU A 78 -26.43 -13.63 -7.58
N LYS A 79 -26.63 -12.53 -8.34
CA LYS A 79 -25.84 -12.24 -9.56
C LYS A 79 -24.38 -11.84 -9.24
N SER A 80 -24.12 -11.62 -7.97
CA SER A 80 -22.91 -11.06 -7.38
C SER A 80 -21.69 -11.99 -7.46
N THR A 81 -21.86 -13.31 -7.55
CA THR A 81 -20.72 -14.27 -7.62
C THR A 81 -20.02 -14.21 -8.97
N ARG A 82 -20.70 -13.82 -10.06
CA ARG A 82 -20.10 -13.72 -11.40
C ARG A 82 -19.14 -12.53 -11.55
N LEU A 83 -19.23 -11.53 -10.66
CA LEU A 83 -18.37 -10.35 -10.71
C LEU A 83 -16.89 -10.71 -10.59
N ILE A 84 -16.53 -11.57 -9.63
CA ILE A 84 -15.14 -11.95 -9.37
C ILE A 84 -14.54 -12.79 -10.49
N TRP A 85 -15.37 -13.44 -11.32
CA TRP A 85 -14.93 -14.25 -12.45
C TRP A 85 -14.74 -13.46 -13.73
N ARG A 86 -15.09 -12.17 -13.74
CA ARG A 86 -14.83 -11.32 -14.90
C ARG A 86 -13.32 -11.12 -15.05
N ARG A 87 -12.83 -11.30 -16.28
CA ARG A 87 -11.39 -11.21 -16.59
C ARG A 87 -10.79 -9.85 -16.18
N ASP A 88 -11.49 -8.75 -16.38
CA ASP A 88 -11.02 -7.42 -16.00
C ASP A 88 -10.93 -7.24 -14.47
N VAL A 89 -11.89 -7.81 -13.73
CA VAL A 89 -11.85 -7.85 -12.26
C VAL A 89 -10.70 -8.73 -11.77
N LEU A 90 -10.53 -9.94 -12.32
CA LEU A 90 -9.43 -10.83 -11.94
C LEU A 90 -8.06 -10.19 -12.16
N LEU A 91 -7.86 -9.49 -13.28
CA LEU A 91 -6.62 -8.77 -13.55
C LEU A 91 -6.41 -7.61 -12.58
N LEU A 92 -7.45 -6.84 -12.24
CA LEU A 92 -7.37 -5.81 -11.19
C LEU A 92 -7.01 -6.42 -9.83
N LEU A 93 -7.65 -7.53 -9.45
CA LEU A 93 -7.36 -8.21 -8.21
C LEU A 93 -5.93 -8.77 -8.20
N GLY A 94 -5.41 -9.22 -9.35
CA GLY A 94 -4.01 -9.62 -9.52
C GLY A 94 -3.04 -8.45 -9.31
N ILE A 95 -3.31 -7.30 -9.93
CA ILE A 95 -2.54 -6.05 -9.73
C ILE A 95 -2.57 -5.62 -8.26
N ARG A 96 -3.66 -5.89 -7.54
CA ARG A 96 -3.76 -5.57 -6.11
C ARG A 96 -3.03 -6.59 -5.24
N TYR A 97 -3.30 -7.88 -5.42
CA TYR A 97 -2.83 -8.95 -4.55
C TYR A 97 -1.32 -9.12 -4.60
N LEU A 98 -0.79 -9.32 -5.82
CA LEU A 98 0.58 -9.81 -6.01
C LEU A 98 1.65 -8.83 -5.48
N PRO A 99 1.61 -7.52 -5.81
CA PRO A 99 2.56 -6.57 -5.23
C PRO A 99 2.34 -6.38 -3.73
N THR A 100 1.10 -6.55 -3.25
CA THR A 100 0.82 -6.46 -1.81
C THR A 100 1.43 -7.63 -1.04
N CYS A 101 1.51 -8.83 -1.62
CA CYS A 101 2.27 -9.93 -1.03
C CYS A 101 3.75 -9.57 -0.86
N TYR A 102 4.36 -8.97 -1.90
CA TYR A 102 5.73 -8.49 -1.80
C TYR A 102 5.89 -7.40 -0.73
N TRP A 103 5.03 -6.37 -0.75
CA TRP A 103 5.06 -5.30 0.24
C TRP A 103 4.87 -5.83 1.67
N GLY A 104 3.96 -6.79 1.87
CA GLY A 104 3.77 -7.46 3.16
C GLY A 104 5.05 -8.14 3.64
N ALA A 105 5.76 -8.84 2.76
CA ALA A 105 7.06 -9.43 3.09
C ALA A 105 8.10 -8.36 3.44
N VAL A 106 8.19 -7.28 2.64
CA VAL A 106 9.11 -6.15 2.90
C VAL A 106 8.83 -5.50 4.25
N THR A 107 7.56 -5.28 4.62
CA THR A 107 7.21 -4.63 5.90
C THR A 107 7.63 -5.43 7.13
N LEU A 108 7.80 -6.74 7.01
CA LEU A 108 8.30 -7.60 8.08
C LEU A 108 9.82 -7.78 8.00
N VAL A 109 10.29 -8.27 6.86
CA VAL A 109 11.66 -8.75 6.67
C VAL A 109 12.65 -7.60 6.71
N LEU A 110 12.32 -6.46 6.10
CA LEU A 110 13.28 -5.38 5.93
C LEU A 110 13.66 -4.70 7.26
N PRO A 111 12.71 -4.38 8.16
CA PRO A 111 13.04 -3.96 9.53
C PRO A 111 13.95 -4.96 10.28
N VAL A 112 13.68 -6.26 10.15
CA VAL A 112 14.45 -7.31 10.82
C VAL A 112 15.89 -7.36 10.28
N LEU A 113 16.08 -7.29 8.97
CA LEU A 113 17.42 -7.29 8.36
C LEU A 113 18.21 -6.04 8.74
N ILE A 114 17.58 -4.87 8.72
CA ILE A 114 18.23 -3.61 9.15
C ILE A 114 18.62 -3.68 10.62
N TYR A 115 17.72 -4.16 11.49
CA TYR A 115 18.03 -4.31 12.91
C TYR A 115 19.17 -5.31 13.14
N ARG A 116 19.15 -6.48 12.49
CA ARG A 116 20.21 -7.48 12.59
C ARG A 116 21.58 -6.94 12.16
N ALA A 117 21.60 -6.08 11.14
CA ALA A 117 22.84 -5.49 10.63
C ALA A 117 23.36 -4.30 11.46
N THR A 118 22.49 -3.58 12.17
CA THR A 118 22.84 -2.31 12.84
C THR A 118 22.73 -2.33 14.36
N GLY A 119 21.93 -3.24 14.93
CA GLY A 119 21.60 -3.29 16.36
C GLY A 119 20.76 -2.12 16.87
N SER A 120 20.20 -1.28 16.01
CA SER A 120 19.54 -0.02 16.39
C SER A 120 18.08 0.05 15.94
N ASN A 121 17.15 0.34 16.87
CA ASN A 121 15.77 0.64 16.49
C ASN A 121 15.70 1.97 15.75
N THR A 122 16.51 2.95 16.13
CA THR A 122 16.60 4.25 15.43
C THR A 122 16.92 4.08 13.96
N ALA A 123 17.80 3.14 13.57
CA ALA A 123 18.05 2.85 12.16
C ALA A 123 16.77 2.38 11.44
N VAL A 124 16.08 1.38 12.01
CA VAL A 124 14.83 0.82 11.47
C VAL A 124 13.72 1.87 11.33
N THR A 125 13.51 2.70 12.34
CA THR A 125 12.44 3.70 12.32
C THR A 125 12.81 4.89 11.43
N THR A 126 14.09 5.27 11.36
CA THR A 126 14.58 6.28 10.40
C THR A 126 14.38 5.80 8.96
N PHE A 127 14.69 4.55 8.67
CA PHE A 127 14.40 3.93 7.37
C PHE A 127 12.90 4.03 7.05
N SER A 128 12.05 3.63 8.00
CA SER A 128 10.59 3.62 7.83
C SER A 128 10.04 5.03 7.61
N ALA A 129 10.56 6.01 8.35
CA ALA A 129 10.22 7.41 8.19
C ALA A 129 10.61 7.96 6.81
N LEU A 130 11.88 7.78 6.41
CA LEU A 130 12.36 8.25 5.10
C LEU A 130 11.57 7.61 3.95
N SER A 131 11.33 6.30 4.03
CA SER A 131 10.58 5.55 3.03
C SER A 131 9.15 6.08 2.87
N LEU A 132 8.44 6.31 3.98
CA LEU A 132 7.07 6.81 3.95
C LEU A 132 6.99 8.29 3.57
N GLY A 133 7.93 9.13 4.01
CA GLY A 133 8.01 10.52 3.60
C GLY A 133 8.22 10.66 2.09
N ILE A 134 9.13 9.87 1.52
CA ILE A 134 9.35 9.82 0.07
C ILE A 134 8.11 9.24 -0.64
N ALA A 135 7.54 8.15 -0.14
CA ALA A 135 6.33 7.57 -0.71
C ALA A 135 5.17 8.58 -0.75
N ALA A 136 5.00 9.42 0.27
CA ALA A 136 3.99 10.47 0.30
C ALA A 136 4.15 11.48 -0.86
N CYS A 137 5.39 11.88 -1.17
CA CYS A 137 5.68 12.74 -2.33
C CYS A 137 5.30 12.04 -3.65
N PHE A 138 5.66 10.76 -3.80
CA PHE A 138 5.37 9.98 -5.00
C PHE A 138 3.87 9.65 -5.17
N GLN A 139 3.12 9.50 -4.08
CA GLN A 139 1.65 9.37 -4.11
C GLN A 139 1.01 10.62 -4.73
N LEU A 140 1.40 11.82 -4.29
CA LEU A 140 0.89 13.09 -4.84
C LEU A 140 1.27 13.26 -6.31
N LEU A 141 2.52 12.96 -6.66
CA LEU A 141 2.99 13.01 -8.04
C LEU A 141 2.19 12.05 -8.93
N THR A 142 2.05 10.80 -8.50
CA THR A 142 1.33 9.75 -9.22
C THR A 142 -0.15 10.12 -9.40
N GLY A 143 -0.80 10.65 -8.36
CA GLY A 143 -2.18 11.12 -8.44
C GLY A 143 -2.36 12.21 -9.50
N ARG A 144 -1.47 13.21 -9.52
CA ARG A 144 -1.48 14.29 -10.53
C ARG A 144 -1.22 13.79 -11.94
N ILE A 145 -0.27 12.88 -12.12
CA ILE A 145 0.02 12.31 -13.43
C ILE A 145 -1.17 11.50 -13.93
N CYS A 146 -1.80 10.70 -13.07
CA CYS A 146 -3.01 9.94 -13.39
C CYS A 146 -4.15 10.84 -13.89
N ASP A 147 -4.34 11.99 -13.22
CA ASP A 147 -5.39 12.95 -13.57
C ASP A 147 -5.10 13.67 -14.90
N ARG A 148 -3.83 13.93 -15.23
CA ARG A 148 -3.44 14.72 -16.42
C ARG A 148 -3.14 13.88 -17.67
N HIS A 149 -2.48 12.74 -17.51
CA HIS A 149 -1.97 11.93 -18.63
C HIS A 149 -2.62 10.54 -18.73
N GLY A 150 -3.62 10.26 -17.87
CA GLY A 150 -4.25 8.95 -17.77
C GLY A 150 -3.49 7.99 -16.85
N ARG A 151 -4.14 6.85 -16.55
CA ARG A 151 -3.74 5.97 -15.44
C ARG A 151 -2.80 4.84 -15.82
N TRP A 152 -2.84 4.38 -17.06
CA TRP A 152 -2.12 3.17 -17.48
C TRP A 152 -0.60 3.34 -17.41
N GLY A 153 -0.07 4.48 -17.86
CA GLY A 153 1.36 4.80 -17.74
C GLY A 153 1.84 4.70 -16.29
N PRO A 154 1.25 5.46 -15.35
CA PRO A 154 1.58 5.37 -13.93
C PRO A 154 1.46 3.96 -13.33
N ILE A 155 0.42 3.19 -13.68
CA ILE A 155 0.24 1.81 -13.19
C ILE A 155 1.40 0.91 -13.64
N LEU A 156 1.69 0.89 -14.94
CA LEU A 156 2.72 0.02 -15.51
C LEU A 156 4.13 0.43 -15.06
N ILE A 157 4.38 1.73 -14.95
CA ILE A 157 5.66 2.25 -14.44
C ILE A 157 5.81 1.86 -12.96
N ALA A 158 4.82 2.12 -12.11
CA ALA A 158 4.91 1.78 -10.69
C ALA A 158 5.13 0.27 -10.47
N ALA A 159 4.36 -0.59 -11.16
CA ALA A 159 4.54 -2.04 -11.08
C ALA A 159 5.91 -2.52 -11.61
N ALA A 160 6.46 -1.85 -12.63
CA ALA A 160 7.79 -2.16 -13.15
C ALA A 160 8.88 -1.78 -12.14
N ILE A 161 8.86 -0.56 -11.57
CA ILE A 161 9.89 -0.20 -10.58
C ILE A 161 9.72 -1.00 -9.30
N GLU A 162 8.50 -1.44 -8.94
CA GLU A 162 8.28 -2.35 -7.82
C GLU A 162 8.96 -3.71 -8.05
N THR A 163 8.88 -4.25 -9.28
CA THR A 163 9.62 -5.45 -9.68
C THR A 163 11.14 -5.24 -9.60
N ILE A 164 11.63 -4.10 -10.10
CA ILE A 164 13.05 -3.74 -10.03
C ILE A 164 13.50 -3.61 -8.57
N SER A 165 12.66 -3.04 -7.70
CA SER A 165 12.95 -2.90 -6.27
C SER A 165 13.12 -4.25 -5.58
N ALA A 166 12.30 -5.25 -5.96
CA ALA A 166 12.39 -6.60 -5.41
C ALA A 166 13.70 -7.28 -5.83
N ILE A 167 14.08 -7.16 -7.10
CA ILE A 167 15.37 -7.66 -7.59
C ILE A 167 16.53 -6.94 -6.90
N GLY A 168 16.42 -5.61 -6.71
CA GLY A 168 17.40 -4.82 -6.00
C GLY A 168 17.56 -5.25 -4.53
N LEU A 169 16.47 -5.48 -3.82
CA LEU A 169 16.55 -6.02 -2.46
C LEU A 169 17.16 -7.42 -2.43
N ALA A 170 16.85 -8.28 -3.40
CA ALA A 170 17.43 -9.62 -3.50
C ALA A 170 18.95 -9.58 -3.71
N LEU A 171 19.44 -8.69 -4.58
CA LEU A 171 20.87 -8.60 -4.92
C LEU A 171 21.71 -7.88 -3.85
N TRP A 172 21.12 -6.91 -3.14
CA TRP A 172 21.83 -6.07 -2.15
C TRP A 172 21.39 -6.33 -0.70
N HIS A 173 20.84 -7.52 -0.41
CA HIS A 173 20.31 -7.86 0.90
C HIS A 173 21.34 -7.78 2.06
N ASN A 174 22.63 -7.92 1.76
CA ASN A 174 23.72 -7.86 2.75
C ASN A 174 24.23 -6.42 3.03
N SER A 175 23.74 -5.41 2.32
CA SER A 175 24.20 -4.02 2.47
C SER A 175 23.11 -3.17 3.11
N VAL A 176 23.37 -2.56 4.26
CA VAL A 176 22.41 -1.64 4.91
C VAL A 176 22.00 -0.52 3.96
N THR A 177 22.97 0.08 3.24
CA THR A 177 22.68 1.09 2.23
C THR A 177 21.82 0.54 1.10
N GLY A 178 22.09 -0.69 0.66
CA GLY A 178 21.26 -1.39 -0.33
C GLY A 178 19.82 -1.60 0.13
N LEU A 179 19.63 -2.07 1.37
CA LEU A 179 18.31 -2.24 2.00
C LEU A 179 17.56 -0.91 2.07
N TYR A 180 18.24 0.20 2.39
CA TYR A 180 17.63 1.52 2.42
C TYR A 180 17.20 1.98 1.04
N ILE A 181 18.11 1.97 0.05
CA ILE A 181 17.82 2.48 -1.29
C ILE A 181 16.67 1.69 -1.92
N TRP A 182 16.80 0.36 -1.95
CA TRP A 182 15.80 -0.48 -2.61
C TRP A 182 14.51 -0.61 -1.80
N GLY A 183 14.58 -0.53 -0.47
CA GLY A 183 13.40 -0.46 0.40
C GLY A 183 12.60 0.83 0.23
N ILE A 184 13.27 1.98 0.09
CA ILE A 184 12.62 3.26 -0.21
C ILE A 184 11.97 3.20 -1.60
N VAL A 185 12.65 2.64 -2.60
CA VAL A 185 12.08 2.47 -3.95
C VAL A 185 10.86 1.57 -3.89
N ALA A 186 10.92 0.44 -3.16
CA ALA A 186 9.80 -0.48 -2.96
C ALA A 186 8.59 0.22 -2.31
N ALA A 187 8.83 1.02 -1.27
CA ALA A 187 7.78 1.79 -0.61
C ALA A 187 7.15 2.82 -1.57
N ALA A 188 7.98 3.60 -2.26
CA ALA A 188 7.51 4.62 -3.19
C ALA A 188 6.67 4.01 -4.32
N SER A 189 7.08 2.87 -4.87
CA SER A 189 6.35 2.17 -5.93
C SER A 189 5.04 1.55 -5.43
N ALA A 190 5.06 0.85 -4.30
CA ALA A 190 3.88 0.18 -3.74
C ALA A 190 2.78 1.20 -3.41
N TRP A 191 3.15 2.31 -2.77
CA TRP A 191 2.21 3.38 -2.44
C TRP A 191 1.71 4.13 -3.68
N SER A 192 2.58 4.36 -4.67
CA SER A 192 2.17 4.95 -5.96
C SER A 192 1.15 4.06 -6.68
N LEU A 193 1.40 2.75 -6.76
CA LEU A 193 0.47 1.79 -7.34
C LEU A 193 -0.86 1.78 -6.59
N SER A 194 -0.83 1.83 -5.25
CA SER A 194 -2.04 1.91 -4.41
C SER A 194 -2.88 3.17 -4.69
N THR A 195 -2.24 4.33 -4.94
CA THR A 195 -2.94 5.58 -5.31
C THR A 195 -3.77 5.44 -6.59
N THR A 196 -3.39 4.54 -7.51
CA THR A 196 -4.14 4.33 -8.77
C THR A 196 -5.40 3.47 -8.58
N MET A 197 -5.51 2.72 -7.48
CA MET A 197 -6.50 1.67 -7.28
C MET A 197 -7.96 2.17 -7.28
N PRO A 198 -8.35 3.25 -6.56
CA PRO A 198 -9.71 3.76 -6.62
C PRO A 198 -10.12 4.14 -8.05
N GLY A 199 -9.15 4.65 -8.81
CA GLY A 199 -9.33 4.97 -10.20
C GLY A 199 -9.56 3.77 -11.10
N LEU A 200 -8.78 2.71 -10.89
CA LEU A 200 -8.90 1.46 -11.62
C LEU A 200 -10.24 0.77 -11.33
N ILE A 201 -10.66 0.76 -10.06
CA ILE A 201 -11.97 0.26 -9.63
C ILE A 201 -13.09 1.03 -10.33
N GLN A 202 -13.01 2.37 -10.40
CA GLN A 202 -14.03 3.17 -11.08
C GLN A 202 -14.11 2.92 -12.60
N LEU A 203 -13.00 2.53 -13.23
CA LEU A 203 -13.00 2.18 -14.65
C LEU A 203 -13.63 0.80 -14.92
N ILE A 204 -13.58 -0.12 -13.95
CA ILE A 204 -13.99 -1.52 -14.11
C ILE A 204 -15.39 -1.79 -13.55
N ALA A 205 -15.73 -1.19 -12.42
CA ALA A 205 -17.00 -1.42 -11.73
C ALA A 205 -18.16 -0.71 -12.44
N LYS A 206 -19.26 -1.44 -12.60
CA LYS A 206 -20.58 -0.85 -12.86
C LYS A 206 -21.09 -0.17 -11.58
N GLU A 207 -22.00 0.80 -11.69
CA GLU A 207 -22.47 1.59 -10.54
C GLU A 207 -22.99 0.71 -9.40
N GLU A 208 -23.75 -0.34 -9.73
CA GLU A 208 -24.32 -1.32 -8.80
C GLU A 208 -23.26 -2.20 -8.10
N GLU A 209 -22.10 -2.40 -8.73
CA GLU A 209 -21.06 -3.33 -8.28
C GLU A 209 -19.90 -2.62 -7.56
N LYS A 210 -19.88 -1.28 -7.56
CA LYS A 210 -18.77 -0.47 -7.02
C LYS A 210 -18.46 -0.80 -5.56
N GLY A 211 -19.48 -0.81 -4.70
CA GLY A 211 -19.29 -1.12 -3.28
C GLY A 211 -18.67 -2.49 -3.06
N LYS A 212 -19.15 -3.49 -3.81
CA LYS A 212 -18.61 -4.86 -3.75
C LYS A 212 -17.18 -4.94 -4.27
N LEU A 213 -16.86 -4.30 -5.39
CA LEU A 213 -15.50 -4.34 -5.93
C LEU A 213 -14.49 -3.63 -5.01
N VAL A 214 -14.89 -2.52 -4.38
CA VAL A 214 -14.10 -1.85 -3.33
C VAL A 214 -13.86 -2.81 -2.17
N GLY A 215 -14.92 -3.42 -1.61
CA GLY A 215 -14.79 -4.38 -0.51
C GLY A 215 -13.90 -5.58 -0.85
N THR A 216 -14.07 -6.14 -2.06
CA THR A 216 -13.26 -7.27 -2.55
C THR A 216 -11.79 -6.88 -2.73
N ALA A 217 -11.52 -5.69 -3.29
CA ALA A 217 -10.14 -5.19 -3.44
C ALA A 217 -9.46 -4.96 -2.07
N HIS A 218 -10.21 -4.51 -1.06
CA HIS A 218 -9.69 -4.39 0.31
C HIS A 218 -9.46 -5.76 0.96
N PHE A 219 -10.37 -6.72 0.78
CA PHE A 219 -10.16 -8.10 1.25
C PHE A 219 -8.89 -8.71 0.64
N VAL A 220 -8.72 -8.57 -0.67
CA VAL A 220 -7.55 -9.06 -1.39
C VAL A 220 -6.27 -8.36 -0.94
N TRP A 221 -6.33 -7.05 -0.64
CA TRP A 221 -5.21 -6.33 -0.06
C TRP A 221 -4.82 -6.90 1.32
N SER A 222 -5.78 -7.10 2.22
CA SER A 222 -5.51 -7.67 3.54
C SER A 222 -4.98 -9.10 3.44
N ALA A 223 -5.53 -9.92 2.54
CA ALA A 223 -5.05 -11.26 2.28
C ALA A 223 -3.61 -11.25 1.72
N GLY A 224 -3.30 -10.31 0.84
CA GLY A 224 -1.94 -10.09 0.31
C GLY A 224 -0.97 -9.71 1.42
N MET A 225 -1.33 -8.75 2.27
CA MET A 225 -0.52 -8.35 3.43
C MET A 225 -0.23 -9.54 4.35
N LEU A 226 -1.26 -10.31 4.70
CA LEU A 226 -1.13 -11.49 5.55
C LEU A 226 -0.23 -12.56 4.90
N THR A 227 -0.48 -12.88 3.62
CA THR A 227 0.31 -13.86 2.86
C THR A 227 1.77 -13.44 2.77
N GLY A 228 2.01 -12.16 2.48
CA GLY A 228 3.34 -11.57 2.40
C GLY A 228 4.10 -11.60 3.72
N ASN A 229 3.46 -11.20 4.82
CA ASN A 229 4.09 -11.23 6.15
C ASN A 229 4.45 -12.66 6.56
N LEU A 230 3.47 -13.59 6.51
CA LEU A 230 3.71 -14.98 6.91
C LEU A 230 4.71 -15.68 5.99
N GLY A 231 4.53 -15.54 4.68
CA GLY A 231 5.41 -16.13 3.67
C GLY A 231 6.82 -15.54 3.72
N GLY A 232 6.94 -14.22 3.87
CA GLY A 232 8.24 -13.54 4.01
C GLY A 232 8.98 -13.96 5.27
N GLY A 233 8.28 -14.10 6.40
CA GLY A 233 8.86 -14.63 7.64
C GLY A 233 9.33 -16.07 7.52
N TRP A 234 8.58 -16.92 6.81
CA TRP A 234 9.01 -18.30 6.56
C TRP A 234 10.20 -18.40 5.59
N LEU A 235 10.21 -17.58 4.54
CA LEU A 235 11.28 -17.59 3.52
C LEU A 235 12.60 -17.02 4.05
N VAL A 236 12.55 -16.00 4.92
CA VAL A 236 13.77 -15.38 5.46
C VAL A 236 14.57 -16.33 6.35
N ASP A 237 13.91 -17.33 6.94
CA ASP A 237 14.58 -18.39 7.72
C ASP A 237 15.42 -19.33 6.84
N TRP A 238 15.08 -19.44 5.55
CA TRP A 238 15.84 -20.25 4.60
C TRP A 238 17.02 -19.46 4.04
N SER A 239 16.74 -18.25 3.55
CA SER A 239 17.78 -17.27 3.24
C SER A 239 17.22 -15.84 3.21
N PRO A 240 18.03 -14.82 3.55
CA PRO A 240 17.54 -13.43 3.62
C PRO A 240 17.01 -12.84 2.31
N ASP A 241 17.44 -13.39 1.18
CA ASP A 241 17.16 -12.93 -0.19
C ASP A 241 15.91 -13.59 -0.82
N MET A 242 15.53 -14.79 -0.37
CA MET A 242 14.38 -15.55 -0.91
C MET A 242 13.04 -14.79 -0.89
N PRO A 243 12.67 -14.05 0.18
CA PRO A 243 11.45 -13.24 0.17
C PRO A 243 11.39 -12.24 -0.99
N PHE A 244 12.55 -11.70 -1.38
CA PHE A 244 12.64 -10.68 -2.42
C PHE A 244 12.63 -11.28 -3.83
N TYR A 245 13.26 -12.45 -4.04
CA TYR A 245 13.13 -13.17 -5.32
C TYR A 245 11.69 -13.58 -5.60
N MET A 246 11.00 -14.16 -4.60
CA MET A 246 9.58 -14.50 -4.73
C MET A 246 8.71 -13.25 -4.93
N GLY A 247 9.01 -12.17 -4.20
CA GLY A 247 8.40 -10.87 -4.41
C GLY A 247 8.56 -10.37 -5.85
N GLY A 248 9.74 -10.50 -6.44
CA GLY A 248 10.01 -10.13 -7.83
C GLY A 248 9.15 -10.90 -8.82
N VAL A 249 8.96 -12.21 -8.62
CA VAL A 249 8.05 -13.02 -9.44
C VAL A 249 6.60 -12.53 -9.32
N PHE A 250 6.14 -12.22 -8.11
CA PHE A 250 4.80 -11.68 -7.89
C PHE A 250 4.62 -10.30 -8.53
N CYS A 251 5.57 -9.39 -8.36
CA CYS A 251 5.52 -8.05 -8.97
C CYS A 251 5.57 -8.11 -10.50
N LEU A 252 6.37 -9.01 -11.07
CA LEU A 252 6.38 -9.25 -12.51
C LEU A 252 5.03 -9.77 -13.02
N ALA A 253 4.44 -10.73 -12.31
CA ALA A 253 3.10 -11.22 -12.63
C ALA A 253 2.04 -10.10 -12.52
N ALA A 254 2.15 -9.21 -11.53
CA ALA A 254 1.29 -8.04 -11.40
C ALA A 254 1.43 -7.07 -12.58
N TRP A 255 2.66 -6.83 -13.03
CA TRP A 255 2.95 -6.02 -14.21
C TRP A 255 2.30 -6.63 -15.45
N LEU A 256 2.39 -7.96 -15.63
CA LEU A 256 1.71 -8.68 -16.71
C LEU A 256 0.19 -8.56 -16.61
N CYS A 257 -0.38 -8.62 -15.40
CA CYS A 257 -1.81 -8.36 -15.20
C CYS A 257 -2.20 -6.94 -15.62
N GLY A 258 -1.40 -5.94 -15.24
CA GLY A 258 -1.55 -4.54 -15.66
C GLY A 258 -1.52 -4.38 -17.17
N PHE A 259 -0.54 -5.01 -17.82
CA PHE A 259 -0.37 -4.97 -19.27
C PHE A 259 -1.55 -5.65 -20.00
N GLY A 260 -1.99 -6.82 -19.52
CA GLY A 260 -3.14 -7.53 -20.07
C GLY A 260 -4.43 -6.73 -19.96
N LEU A 261 -4.63 -6.04 -18.83
CA LEU A 261 -5.79 -5.19 -18.62
C LEU A 261 -5.77 -3.92 -19.49
N TRP A 262 -4.59 -3.31 -19.67
CA TRP A 262 -4.40 -2.19 -20.58
C TRP A 262 -4.69 -2.59 -22.04
N LYS A 263 -4.11 -3.69 -22.51
CA LYS A 263 -4.29 -4.17 -23.90
C LYS A 263 -5.76 -4.47 -24.22
N GLY A 264 -6.47 -5.13 -23.31
CA GLY A 264 -7.88 -5.46 -23.49
C GLY A 264 -8.84 -4.26 -23.48
N ARG A 265 -8.35 -3.05 -23.21
CA ARG A 265 -9.11 -1.79 -23.26
C ARG A 265 -8.65 -0.82 -24.34
N ALA A 266 -7.51 -1.09 -24.97
CA ALA A 266 -7.00 -0.33 -26.11
C ALA A 266 -7.54 -0.85 -27.46
N THR A 267 -8.10 -2.07 -27.45
CA THR A 267 -8.90 -2.67 -28.53
C THR A 267 -10.38 -2.44 -28.29
#